data_AF-A0A930VS35-F1
#
_entry.id   AF-A0A930VS35-F1
#
_cell.length_a   1.000
_cell.length_b   1.000
_cell.length_c   1.000
_cell.angle_alpha   90.00
_cell.angle_beta   90.00
_cell.angle_gamma   90.00
#
_symmetry.space_group_name_H-M   'P 1'
#
loop_
_entity.id
_entity.type
_entity.pdbx_description
1 polymer ?
#
loop_
_entity_poly.entity_id
_entity_poly.type
_entity_poly.pdbx_seq_one_letter_code
_entity_poly.pdbx_strand_id
1 'polypeptide(L)' 'MSSLEREIEATRDRLADTIDQLVYRANPKTIVSREVSSIKAYFVDPVTGAPRTDNILKVAGGVVGVVVLFAAIRRVVR' A
#
# COMPACT_ATOMS: atom_id res chain seq x y z
N MET A 1 -36.58 13.04 -34.02
CA MET A 1 -35.35 12.74 -33.27
C MET A 1 -34.19 12.71 -34.25
N SER A 2 -33.36 13.75 -34.16
CA SER A 2 -32.26 14.08 -35.05
C SER A 2 -31.16 13.00 -34.98
N SER A 3 -30.40 12.81 -36.06
CA SER A 3 -29.28 11.85 -36.09
C SER A 3 -28.24 12.13 -35.00
N LEU A 4 -28.07 13.40 -34.63
CA LEU A 4 -27.13 13.86 -33.62
C LEU A 4 -27.50 13.36 -32.22
N GLU A 5 -28.78 13.36 -31.86
CA GLU A 5 -29.25 12.83 -30.57
C GLU A 5 -28.91 11.34 -30.42
N ARG A 6 -29.11 10.55 -31.49
CA ARG A 6 -28.76 9.12 -31.47
C ARG A 6 -27.26 8.88 -31.31
N GLU A 7 -26.44 9.72 -31.91
CA GLU A 7 -24.98 9.61 -31.86
C GLU A 7 -24.43 10.02 -30.48
N ILE A 8 -25.05 11.01 -29.84
CA ILE A 8 -24.77 11.41 -28.45
C ILE A 8 -25.15 10.28 -27.49
N GLU A 9 -26.32 9.67 -27.65
CA GLU A 9 -26.76 8.53 -26.82
C GLU A 9 -25.76 7.36 -26.93
N ALA A 10 -25.41 6.98 -28.16
CA ALA A 10 -24.46 5.90 -28.42
C ALA A 10 -23.05 6.19 -27.86
N THR A 11 -22.64 7.45 -27.83
CA THR A 11 -21.35 7.86 -27.27
C THR A 11 -21.38 7.86 -25.73
N ARG A 12 -22.50 8.25 -25.13
CA ARG A 12 -22.72 8.19 -23.67
C ARG A 12 -22.67 6.77 -23.14
N ASP A 13 -23.32 5.84 -23.83
CA ASP A 13 -23.31 4.42 -23.45
C ASP A 13 -21.89 3.84 -23.45
N ARG A 14 -21.10 4.13 -24.49
CA ARG A 14 -19.69 3.70 -24.56
C ARG A 14 -18.84 4.33 -23.46
N LEU A 15 -19.10 5.58 -23.10
CA LEU A 15 -18.35 6.28 -22.06
C LEU A 15 -18.69 5.74 -20.67
N ALA A 16 -19.96 5.45 -20.39
CA ALA A 16 -20.39 4.79 -19.16
C ALA A 16 -19.70 3.43 -18.99
N ASP A 17 -19.68 2.62 -20.04
CA ASP A 17 -19.03 1.30 -20.05
C ASP A 17 -17.50 1.41 -19.82
N THR A 18 -16.87 2.44 -20.40
CA THR A 18 -15.44 2.73 -20.20
C THR A 18 -15.15 3.24 -18.78
N ILE A 19 -16.03 4.05 -18.20
CA ILE A 19 -15.90 4.56 -16.83
C ILE A 19 -16.04 3.43 -15.82
N ASP A 20 -17.01 2.53 -15.99
CA ASP A 20 -17.19 1.36 -15.11
C ASP A 20 -15.94 0.46 -15.11
N GLN A 21 -15.33 0.26 -16.27
CA GLN A 21 -14.08 -0.50 -16.40
C GLN A 21 -12.88 0.20 -15.72
N LEU A 22 -12.81 1.54 -15.76
CA LEU A 22 -11.76 2.31 -15.09
C LEU A 22 -11.92 2.32 -13.56
N VAL A 23 -13.16 2.45 -13.06
CA VAL A 23 -13.47 2.40 -11.63
C VAL A 23 -13.13 1.03 -11.05
N TYR A 24 -13.37 -0.05 -11.79
CA TYR A 24 -12.99 -1.40 -11.35
C TYR A 24 -11.48 -1.63 -11.37
N ARG A 25 -10.75 -1.12 -12.37
CA ARG A 25 -9.30 -1.37 -12.56
C ARG A 25 -8.40 -0.46 -11.75
N ALA A 26 -8.88 0.73 -11.38
CA ALA A 26 -8.24 1.58 -10.38
C ALA A 26 -8.46 1.07 -8.94
N ASN A 27 -8.70 -0.23 -8.74
CA ASN A 27 -9.01 -0.78 -7.43
C ASN A 27 -7.81 -0.57 -6.48
N PRO A 28 -7.92 0.35 -5.51
CA PRO A 28 -6.82 0.69 -4.62
C PRO A 28 -6.37 -0.52 -3.79
N LYS A 29 -7.24 -1.51 -3.64
CA LYS A 29 -6.96 -2.79 -2.97
C LYS A 29 -5.75 -3.52 -3.54
N THR A 30 -5.54 -3.47 -4.86
CA THR A 30 -4.40 -4.18 -5.48
C THR A 30 -3.07 -3.49 -5.21
N ILE A 31 -3.08 -2.15 -5.16
CA ILE A 31 -1.90 -1.33 -4.84
C ILE A 31 -1.53 -1.54 -3.37
N VAL A 32 -2.51 -1.40 -2.47
CA VAL A 32 -2.30 -1.61 -1.02
C VAL A 32 -1.81 -3.02 -0.73
N SER A 33 -2.38 -4.04 -1.38
CA SER A 33 -1.95 -5.44 -1.17
C SER A 33 -0.50 -5.67 -1.62
N ARG A 34 -0.03 -5.00 -2.68
CA ARG A 34 1.36 -5.10 -3.13
C ARG A 34 2.31 -4.45 -2.14
N GLU A 35 1.97 -3.26 -1.66
CA GLU A 35 2.78 -2.55 -0.66
C GLU A 35 2.88 -3.32 0.65
N VAL A 36 1.76 -3.82 1.16
CA VAL A 36 1.75 -4.65 2.39
C VAL A 36 2.59 -5.91 2.20
N SER A 37 2.49 -6.56 1.03
CA SER A 37 3.30 -7.74 0.72
C SER A 37 4.79 -7.41 0.67
N SER A 38 5.17 -6.28 0.06
CA SER A 38 6.54 -5.78 0.00
C SER A 38 7.12 -5.53 1.39
N ILE A 39 6.37 -4.85 2.26
CA ILE A 39 6.78 -4.62 3.65
C ILE A 39 6.91 -5.94 4.40
N LYS A 40 5.96 -6.85 4.24
CA LYS A 40 6.01 -8.18 4.89
C LYS A 40 7.20 -9.00 4.42
N ALA A 41 7.55 -8.93 3.13
CA ALA A 41 8.68 -9.65 2.54
C ALA A 41 10.03 -9.24 3.15
N TYR A 42 10.12 -8.03 3.71
CA TYR A 42 11.30 -7.61 4.46
C TYR A 42 11.50 -8.41 5.75
N PHE A 43 10.42 -8.81 6.42
CA PHE A 43 10.47 -9.51 7.70
C PHE A 43 10.18 -11.01 7.61
N VAL A 44 9.55 -11.47 6.53
CA VAL A 44 9.14 -12.85 6.35
C VAL A 44 9.49 -13.27 4.93
N ASP A 45 10.14 -14.42 4.79
CA ASP A 45 10.47 -14.96 3.49
C ASP A 45 9.19 -15.33 2.71
N PRO A 46 9.00 -14.81 1.49
CA PRO A 46 7.76 -15.01 0.74
C PRO A 46 7.63 -16.43 0.14
N VAL A 47 8.71 -17.20 0.04
CA VAL A 47 8.70 -18.57 -0.50
C VAL A 47 8.44 -19.57 0.61
N THR A 48 9.16 -19.43 1.72
CA THR A 48 9.15 -20.42 2.82
C THR A 48 8.24 -20.03 3.98
N GLY A 49 7.83 -18.76 4.07
CA GLY A 49 7.10 -18.21 5.22
C GLY A 49 7.97 -18.06 6.48
N ALA A 50 9.27 -18.35 6.41
CA ALA A 50 10.16 -18.27 7.55
C ALA A 50 10.41 -16.81 7.98
N PRO A 51 10.40 -16.48 9.28
CA PRO A 51 10.79 -15.16 9.75
C PRO A 51 12.25 -14.84 9.43
N ARG A 52 12.50 -13.64 8.90
CA ARG A 52 13.83 -13.07 8.69
C ARG A 52 14.32 -12.45 9.99
N THR A 53 14.74 -13.33 10.91
CA THR A 53 15.14 -12.96 12.28
C THR A 53 16.23 -11.89 12.32
N ASP A 54 17.17 -11.89 11.37
CA ASP A 54 18.19 -10.85 11.24
C ASP A 54 17.60 -9.44 11.04
N ASN A 55 16.68 -9.28 10.08
CA ASN A 55 16.02 -8.00 9.82
C ASN A 55 15.13 -7.57 11.00
N ILE A 56 14.41 -8.51 11.59
CA ILE A 56 13.59 -8.26 12.78
C ILE A 56 14.48 -7.75 13.93
N LEU A 57 15.61 -8.42 14.18
CA LEU A 57 16.53 -8.06 15.26
C LEU A 57 17.17 -6.69 15.04
N LYS A 58 17.54 -6.35 13.80
CA LYS A 58 18.06 -5.02 13.43
C LYS A 58 17.07 -3.91 13.76
N VAL A 59 15.82 -4.05 13.32
CA VAL A 59 14.78 -3.04 13.56
C VAL A 59 14.45 -2.95 15.05
N ALA A 60 14.27 -4.09 15.72
CA ALA A 60 14.01 -4.13 17.15
C ALA A 60 15.14 -3.48 17.95
N GLY A 61 16.40 -3.83 17.66
CA GLY A 61 17.58 -3.23 18.28
C GLY A 61 17.67 -1.73 18.05
N GLY A 62 17.35 -1.26 16.84
CA GLY A 62 17.28 0.17 16.52
C GLY A 62 16.24 0.90 17.38
N VAL A 63 15.01 0.38 17.46
CA VAL A 63 13.94 0.96 18.29
C VAL A 63 14.34 0.99 19.76
N VAL A 64 14.86 -0.11 20.29
CA VAL A 64 15.33 -0.20 21.68
C VAL A 64 16.45 0.82 21.93
N GLY A 65 17.43 0.92 21.03
CA GLY A 65 18.53 1.87 21.14
C GLY A 65 18.05 3.33 21.16
N VAL A 66 17.08 3.69 20.31
CA VAL A 66 16.47 5.03 20.30
C VAL A 66 15.74 5.32 21.60
N VAL A 67 14.94 4.37 22.11
CA VAL A 67 14.23 4.54 23.38
C VAL A 67 15.20 4.72 24.54
N VAL A 68 16.25 3.90 24.61
CA VAL A 68 17.30 3.99 25.63
C VAL A 68 18.02 5.34 25.55
N LEU A 69 18.35 5.80 24.34
CA LEU A 69 18.97 7.11 24.13
C LEU A 69 18.09 8.24 24.66
N PHE A 70 16.80 8.26 24.31
CA PHE A 70 15.87 9.27 24.81
C PHE A 70 15.68 9.20 26.33
N ALA A 71 15.62 8.01 26.91
CA ALA A 71 15.52 7.83 28.35
C ALA A 71 16.78 8.36 29.07
N ALA A 72 17.96 8.12 28.52
CA ALA A 72 19.22 8.64 29.03
C ALA A 72 19.27 10.18 28.96
N ILE A 73 18.89 10.78 27.82
CA ILE A 73 18.80 12.23 27.68
C ILE A 73 17.84 12.82 28.72
N ARG A 74 16.64 12.22 28.85
CA ARG A 74 15.64 12.66 29.84
C ARG A 74 16.15 12.55 31.28
N ARG A 75 17.01 11.58 31.57
CA ARG A 75 17.63 11.40 32.89
C ARG A 75 18.70 12.45 33.17
N VAL A 76 19.43 12.92 32.17
CA VAL A 76 20.49 13.93 32.32
C VAL A 76 19.94 15.36 32.41
N VAL A 77 18.84 15.64 31.70
CA VAL A 77 18.22 16.98 31.65
C VAL A 77 17.31 17.26 32.86
N ARG A 78 16.92 16.22 33.60
CA ARG A 78 16.13 16.35 34.85
C ARG A 78 17.03 16.34 36.07
#